data_AF-A0A820LLK9-F1
#
_entry.id   AF-A0A820LLK9-F1
#
_cell.length_a   1.000
_cell.length_b   1.000
_cell.length_c   1.000
_cell.angle_alpha   90.00
_cell.angle_beta   90.00
_cell.angle_gamma   90.00
#
_symmetry.space_group_name_H-M   'P 1'
#
loop_
_entity.id
_entity.type
_entity.pdbx_description
1 polymer ?
#
loop_
_entity_poly.entity_id
_entity_poly.type
_entity_poly.pdbx_seq_one_letter_code
_entity_poly.pdbx_strand_id
1 'polypeptide(L)'
;MASKRPEHQGPPDIFYNEEEARKYSQNTHIIDVQTKLSERAIELLNLPDEESCLVLDVGCGSGLSGEVLTDLGHQWVGLDISSSMLDVAQEREVEGDLVLGDIGYGMPFRAGAFDGAISISALQWLCQADKNYHNP
;
A
#
# COMPACT_ATOMS: atom_id res chain seq x y z
N MET A 1 -4.73 -10.18 -25.90
CA MET A 1 -3.70 -9.12 -25.84
C MET A 1 -3.30 -9.01 -24.39
N ALA A 2 -2.01 -9.14 -24.05
CA ALA A 2 -1.58 -8.96 -22.67
C ALA A 2 -1.98 -7.54 -22.22
N SER A 3 -2.77 -7.44 -21.16
CA SER A 3 -3.06 -6.15 -20.52
C SER A 3 -1.72 -5.48 -20.20
N LYS A 4 -1.54 -4.22 -20.58
CA LYS A 4 -0.34 -3.47 -20.21
C LYS A 4 -0.32 -3.32 -18.69
N ARG A 5 0.82 -3.60 -18.05
CA ARG A 5 0.97 -3.42 -16.60
C ARG A 5 0.67 -1.97 -16.19
N PRO A 6 0.04 -1.70 -15.04
CA PRO A 6 -0.31 -0.36 -14.58
C PRO A 6 0.85 0.65 -14.68
N GLU A 7 2.05 0.25 -14.25
CA GLU A 7 3.26 1.07 -14.25
C GLU A 7 3.78 1.44 -15.66
N HIS A 8 3.18 0.89 -16.72
CA HIS A 8 3.48 1.26 -18.10
C HIS A 8 2.47 2.23 -18.72
N GLN A 9 1.46 2.66 -17.96
CA GLN A 9 0.35 3.47 -18.47
C GLN A 9 0.44 4.95 -18.06
N GLY A 10 1.06 5.25 -16.92
CA GLY A 10 1.23 6.60 -16.39
C GLY A 10 1.56 6.53 -14.89
N PRO A 11 1.86 7.66 -14.21
CA PRO A 11 2.21 7.67 -12.79
C PRO A 11 1.03 7.23 -11.90
N PRO A 12 1.29 6.74 -10.67
CA PRO A 12 0.28 6.08 -9.85
C PRO A 12 -0.82 7.03 -9.34
N ASP A 13 -0.48 8.29 -9.06
CA ASP A 13 -1.41 9.35 -8.66
C ASP A 13 -2.41 9.72 -9.78
N ILE A 14 -2.02 9.51 -11.04
CA ILE A 14 -2.87 9.74 -12.21
C ILE A 14 -3.60 8.46 -12.62
N PHE A 15 -2.95 7.30 -12.51
CA PHE A 15 -3.51 6.01 -12.89
C PHE A 15 -4.66 5.60 -11.97
N TYR A 16 -4.49 5.73 -10.65
CA TYR A 16 -5.53 5.42 -9.67
C TYR A 16 -6.41 6.64 -9.39
N ASN A 17 -7.14 7.12 -10.39
CA ASN A 17 -8.22 8.08 -10.15
C ASN A 17 -9.39 7.45 -9.36
N GLU A 18 -10.38 8.25 -8.95
CA GLU A 18 -11.53 7.77 -8.15
C GLU A 18 -12.23 6.53 -8.74
N GLU A 19 -12.40 6.47 -10.06
CA GLU A 19 -13.10 5.36 -10.73
C GLU A 19 -12.25 4.08 -10.71
N GLU A 20 -10.97 4.17 -11.05
CA GLU A 20 -10.05 3.03 -11.07
C GLU A 20 -9.74 2.54 -9.65
N ALA A 21 -9.64 3.43 -8.67
CA ALA A 21 -9.48 3.08 -7.26
C ALA A 21 -10.67 2.24 -6.73
N ARG A 22 -11.90 2.64 -7.06
CA ARG A 22 -13.12 1.88 -6.71
C ARG A 22 -13.18 0.54 -7.41
N LYS A 23 -12.92 0.50 -8.72
CA LYS A 23 -12.88 -0.77 -9.49
C LYS A 23 -11.86 -1.74 -8.94
N TYR A 24 -10.66 -1.25 -8.63
CA TYR A 24 -9.59 -2.06 -8.04
C TYR A 24 -10.04 -2.67 -6.72
N SER A 25 -10.64 -1.86 -5.85
CA SER A 25 -11.03 -2.25 -4.49
C SER A 25 -12.32 -3.09 -4.42
N GLN A 26 -13.10 -3.15 -5.49
CA GLN A 26 -14.32 -3.99 -5.58
C GLN A 26 -14.09 -5.27 -6.38
N ASN A 27 -12.93 -5.42 -7.03
CA ASN A 27 -12.63 -6.60 -7.82
C ASN A 27 -12.22 -7.76 -6.91
N THR A 28 -13.10 -8.76 -6.79
CA THR A 28 -12.91 -9.91 -5.89
C THR A 28 -11.64 -10.70 -6.15
N HIS A 29 -11.18 -10.79 -7.40
CA HIS A 29 -9.92 -11.44 -7.73
C HIS A 29 -8.73 -10.60 -7.25
N ILE A 30 -8.79 -9.27 -7.37
CA ILE A 30 -7.72 -8.39 -6.87
C ILE A 30 -7.66 -8.49 -5.34
N ILE A 31 -8.80 -8.42 -4.66
CA ILE A 31 -8.89 -8.58 -3.21
C ILE A 31 -8.21 -9.90 -2.79
N ASP A 32 -8.63 -11.04 -3.36
CA ASP A 32 -8.08 -12.36 -3.02
C ASP A 32 -6.55 -12.44 -3.24
N VAL A 33 -6.05 -11.90 -4.36
CA VAL A 33 -4.61 -11.88 -4.63
C VAL A 33 -3.86 -10.99 -3.64
N GLN A 34 -4.35 -9.78 -3.37
CA GLN A 34 -3.68 -8.84 -2.46
C GLN A 34 -3.68 -9.34 -1.03
N THR A 35 -4.77 -9.95 -0.56
CA THR A 35 -4.85 -10.60 0.76
C THR A 35 -3.82 -11.71 0.89
N LYS A 36 -3.74 -12.64 -0.06
CA LYS A 36 -2.76 -13.75 -0.03
C LYS A 36 -1.31 -13.26 -0.07
N LEU A 37 -1.02 -12.23 -0.86
CA LEU A 37 0.31 -11.62 -0.89
C LEU A 37 0.66 -10.96 0.45
N SER A 38 -0.32 -10.31 1.08
CA SER A 38 -0.15 -9.66 2.39
C SER A 38 0.11 -10.69 3.49
N GLU A 39 -0.70 -11.75 3.57
CA GLU A 39 -0.49 -12.87 4.51
C GLU A 39 0.91 -13.45 4.34
N ARG A 40 1.32 -13.71 3.09
CA ARG A 40 2.65 -14.26 2.82
C ARG A 40 3.78 -13.29 3.17
N ALA A 41 3.59 -11.99 2.94
CA ALA A 41 4.57 -10.98 3.31
C ALA A 41 4.75 -10.89 4.83
N ILE A 42 3.65 -10.93 5.59
CA ILE A 42 3.67 -10.89 7.06
C ILE A 42 4.30 -12.16 7.62
N GLU A 43 3.98 -13.34 7.07
CA GLU A 43 4.66 -14.59 7.42
C GLU A 43 6.19 -14.49 7.21
N LEU A 44 6.63 -13.91 6.08
CA LEU A 44 8.05 -13.72 5.78
C LEU A 44 8.72 -12.63 6.63
N LEU A 45 7.95 -11.63 7.08
CA LEU A 45 8.43 -10.58 7.96
C LEU A 45 8.79 -11.15 9.35
N ASN A 46 8.16 -12.25 9.75
CA ASN A 46 8.48 -13.03 10.95
C ASN A 46 8.52 -12.15 12.21
N LEU A 47 7.42 -11.41 12.42
CA LEU A 47 7.16 -10.65 13.64
C LEU A 47 6.96 -11.60 14.84
N PRO A 48 7.17 -11.13 16.08
CA PRO A 48 6.92 -11.96 17.27
C PRO A 48 5.44 -12.40 17.38
N ASP A 49 5.20 -13.71 17.49
CA ASP A 49 3.84 -14.29 17.47
C ASP A 49 2.92 -13.86 18.63
N GLU A 50 3.49 -13.41 19.75
CA GLU A 50 2.74 -13.09 20.99
C GLU A 50 2.61 -11.58 21.25
N GLU A 51 3.04 -10.73 20.33
CA GLU A 51 3.06 -9.28 20.51
C GLU A 51 2.36 -8.52 19.38
N SER A 52 1.53 -7.54 19.75
CA SER A 52 1.00 -6.58 18.79
C SER A 52 2.11 -5.61 18.39
N CYS A 53 2.51 -5.65 17.12
CA CYS A 53 3.53 -4.78 16.53
C CYS A 53 2.90 -3.57 15.85
N LEU A 54 3.69 -2.49 15.72
CA LEU A 54 3.36 -1.34 14.88
C LEU A 54 4.08 -1.46 13.53
N VAL A 55 3.30 -1.64 12.46
CA VAL A 55 3.80 -1.92 11.11
C VAL A 55 3.53 -0.76 10.15
N LEU A 56 4.51 -0.42 9.32
CA LEU A 56 4.31 0.53 8.22
C LEU A 56 3.88 -0.21 6.95
N ASP A 57 2.72 0.14 6.38
CA ASP A 57 2.28 -0.33 5.06
C ASP A 57 2.62 0.71 3.99
N VAL A 58 3.62 0.40 3.17
CA VAL A 58 4.18 1.30 2.16
C VAL A 58 3.50 1.09 0.81
N GLY A 59 2.79 2.11 0.34
CA GLY A 59 1.88 2.01 -0.81
C GLY A 59 0.61 1.25 -0.43
N CYS A 60 -0.02 1.66 0.69
CA CYS A 60 -1.13 0.93 1.30
C CYS A 60 -2.42 0.94 0.46
N GLY A 61 -2.50 1.81 -0.55
CA GLY A 61 -3.64 1.92 -1.43
C GLY A 61 -4.96 2.08 -0.67
N SER A 62 -5.94 1.24 -1.00
CA SER A 62 -7.26 1.21 -0.39
C SER A 62 -7.33 0.42 0.92
N GLY A 63 -6.17 0.10 1.52
CA GLY A 63 -6.06 -0.54 2.83
C GLY A 63 -6.23 -2.05 2.83
N LEU A 64 -6.24 -2.72 1.67
CA LEU A 64 -6.40 -4.18 1.58
C LEU A 64 -5.31 -4.95 2.35
N SER A 65 -4.05 -4.52 2.26
CA SER A 65 -2.95 -5.12 3.02
C SER A 65 -2.99 -4.75 4.50
N GLY A 66 -3.40 -3.52 4.82
CA GLY A 66 -3.61 -3.05 6.17
C GLY A 66 -4.68 -3.82 6.94
N GLU A 67 -5.80 -4.21 6.31
CA GLU A 67 -6.81 -5.06 6.94
C GLU A 67 -6.24 -6.42 7.37
N VAL A 68 -5.32 -7.00 6.60
CA VAL A 68 -4.65 -8.25 7.00
C VAL A 68 -3.78 -8.05 8.24
N LEU A 69 -3.12 -6.89 8.38
CA LEU A 69 -2.39 -6.54 9.59
C LEU A 69 -3.34 -6.42 10.80
N THR A 70 -4.49 -5.76 10.61
CA THR A 70 -5.54 -5.66 11.63
C THR A 70 -6.07 -7.03 12.04
N ASP A 71 -6.40 -7.90 11.08
CA ASP A 71 -6.92 -9.25 11.32
C ASP A 71 -5.92 -10.13 12.09
N LEU A 72 -4.62 -9.89 11.91
CA LEU A 72 -3.53 -10.55 12.65
C LEU A 72 -3.20 -9.86 13.99
N GLY A 73 -3.94 -8.81 14.37
CA GLY A 73 -3.79 -8.13 15.66
C GLY A 73 -2.65 -7.11 15.73
N HIS A 74 -2.14 -6.66 14.59
CA HIS A 74 -1.12 -5.61 14.51
C HIS A 74 -1.74 -4.23 14.30
N GLN A 75 -1.07 -3.22 14.84
CA GLN A 75 -1.38 -1.83 14.53
C GLN A 75 -0.60 -1.42 13.30
N TRP A 76 -1.15 -0.52 12.49
CA TRP A 76 -0.46 -0.09 11.28
C TRP A 76 -0.73 1.35 10.89
N VAL A 77 0.24 1.91 10.16
CA VAL A 77 0.13 3.20 9.49
C VAL A 77 0.34 2.96 8.01
N GLY A 78 -0.57 3.43 7.18
CA GLY A 78 -0.50 3.35 5.73
C GLY A 78 0.04 4.64 5.12
N LEU A 79 0.93 4.52 4.13
CA LEU A 79 1.37 5.66 3.33
C LEU A 79 1.11 5.37 1.85
N ASP A 80 0.38 6.25 1.16
CA ASP A 80 0.15 6.17 -0.28
C ASP A 80 0.19 7.55 -0.92
N ILE A 81 0.55 7.61 -2.21
CA ILE A 81 0.62 8.84 -3.00
C ILE A 81 -0.75 9.23 -3.58
N SER A 82 -1.66 8.25 -3.73
CA SER A 82 -2.97 8.44 -4.32
C SER A 82 -4.00 8.82 -3.26
N SER A 83 -4.46 10.09 -3.29
CA SER A 83 -5.53 10.55 -2.39
C SER A 83 -6.82 9.76 -2.59
N SER A 84 -7.17 9.42 -3.83
CA SER A 84 -8.36 8.62 -4.16
C SER A 84 -8.30 7.21 -3.59
N MET A 85 -7.12 6.59 -3.53
CA MET A 85 -6.97 5.28 -2.86
C MET A 85 -7.16 5.40 -1.35
N LEU A 86 -6.61 6.45 -0.74
CA LEU A 86 -6.80 6.72 0.69
C LEU A 86 -8.26 7.07 1.04
N ASP A 87 -8.96 7.80 0.17
CA ASP A 87 -10.39 8.08 0.33
C ASP A 87 -11.19 6.76 0.34
N VAL A 88 -10.86 5.82 -0.55
CA VAL A 88 -11.49 4.49 -0.54
C VAL A 88 -11.14 3.72 0.72
N ALA A 89 -9.90 3.78 1.22
CA ALA A 89 -9.54 3.15 2.49
C ALA A 89 -10.35 3.74 3.65
N GLN A 90 -10.54 5.05 3.68
CA GLN A 90 -11.33 5.73 4.70
C GLN A 90 -12.83 5.36 4.61
N GLU A 91 -13.40 5.28 3.42
CA GLU A 91 -14.78 4.81 3.19
C GLU A 91 -15.00 3.36 3.64
N ARG A 92 -13.96 2.54 3.61
CA ARG A 92 -13.97 1.16 4.10
C ARG A 92 -13.79 1.05 5.61
N GLU A 93 -13.63 2.18 6.30
CA GLU A 93 -13.46 2.26 7.75
C GLU A 93 -12.30 1.39 8.27
N VAL A 94 -11.17 1.39 7.55
CA VAL A 94 -9.97 0.68 8.00
C VAL A 94 -9.46 1.22 9.34
N GLU A 95 -8.85 0.36 10.16
CA GLU A 95 -8.41 0.73 11.51
C GLU A 95 -7.09 1.52 11.54
N GLY A 96 -6.25 1.42 10.50
CA GLY A 96 -4.95 2.06 10.45
C GLY A 96 -5.01 3.57 10.14
N ASP A 97 -4.02 4.29 10.64
CA ASP A 97 -3.86 5.70 10.28
C ASP A 97 -3.34 5.83 8.84
N LEU A 98 -3.92 6.77 8.07
CA LEU A 98 -3.60 6.97 6.66
C LEU A 98 -2.81 8.26 6.44
N VAL A 99 -1.71 8.17 5.69
CA VAL A 99 -0.81 9.28 5.38
C VAL A 99 -0.69 9.45 3.88
N LEU A 100 -1.07 10.63 3.38
CA LEU A 100 -0.79 11.01 1.99
C LEU A 100 0.69 11.39 1.84
N GLY A 101 1.43 10.64 1.03
CA GLY A 101 2.86 10.86 0.84
C GLY A 101 3.45 10.11 -0.35
N ASP A 102 4.49 10.68 -0.95
CA ASP A 102 5.26 10.03 -2.01
C ASP A 102 6.51 9.38 -1.40
N ILE A 103 6.58 8.04 -1.50
CA ILE A 103 7.67 7.22 -0.97
C ILE A 103 9.04 7.57 -1.57
N GLY A 104 9.06 8.19 -2.76
CA GLY A 104 10.28 8.65 -3.43
C GLY A 104 10.95 9.84 -2.72
N TYR A 105 10.23 10.58 -1.88
CA TYR A 105 10.79 11.67 -1.06
C TYR A 105 11.20 11.23 0.35
N GLY A 106 11.13 9.93 0.63
CA GLY A 106 11.45 9.37 1.95
C GLY A 106 10.25 9.32 2.89
N MET A 107 10.51 8.94 4.13
CA MET A 107 9.48 8.58 5.11
C MET A 107 9.34 9.64 6.20
N PRO A 108 8.14 10.22 6.43
CA PRO A 108 7.93 11.31 7.37
C PRO A 108 7.81 10.83 8.84
N PHE A 109 8.58 9.83 9.22
CA PHE A 109 8.51 9.19 10.54
C PHE A 109 9.85 9.24 11.26
N ARG A 110 9.81 9.26 12.60
CA ARG A 110 11.03 9.20 13.42
C ARG A 110 11.75 7.86 13.22
N ALA A 111 13.07 7.86 13.40
CA ALA A 111 13.84 6.61 13.40
C ALA A 111 13.35 5.65 14.50
N GLY A 112 13.28 4.35 14.19
CA GLY A 112 12.79 3.32 15.12
C GLY A 112 11.33 3.51 15.54
N ALA A 113 10.49 4.02 14.63
CA ALA A 113 9.05 4.17 14.89
C ALA A 113 8.26 2.87 14.75
N PHE A 114 8.69 1.98 13.84
CA PHE A 114 7.97 0.76 13.46
C PHE A 114 8.80 -0.48 13.75
N ASP A 115 8.13 -1.56 14.11
CA ASP A 115 8.73 -2.87 14.34
C ASP A 115 8.98 -3.62 13.02
N GLY A 116 8.20 -3.29 11.99
CA GLY A 116 8.34 -3.82 10.65
C GLY A 116 7.70 -2.94 9.59
N ALA A 117 7.93 -3.28 8.33
CA ALA A 117 7.27 -2.64 7.19
C ALA A 117 6.94 -3.68 6.12
N ILE A 118 5.79 -3.52 5.48
CA ILE A 118 5.39 -4.29 4.30
C ILE A 118 5.13 -3.34 3.13
N SER A 119 5.16 -3.89 1.92
CA SER A 119 4.74 -3.17 0.71
C SER A 119 4.24 -4.18 -0.31
N ILE A 120 2.96 -4.10 -0.64
CA ILE A 120 2.32 -5.06 -1.54
C ILE A 120 2.01 -4.37 -2.87
N SER A 121 2.74 -4.77 -3.92
CA SER A 121 2.52 -4.27 -5.28
C SER A 121 2.70 -2.75 -5.45
N ALA A 122 3.61 -2.12 -4.68
CA ALA A 122 3.87 -0.67 -4.77
C ALA A 122 5.32 -0.28 -5.15
N LEU A 123 6.35 -0.97 -4.66
CA LEU A 123 7.75 -0.49 -4.83
C LEU A 123 8.22 -0.38 -6.28
N GLN A 124 7.64 -1.14 -7.22
CA GLN A 124 8.00 -1.05 -8.63
C GLN A 124 7.76 0.34 -9.24
N TRP A 125 6.88 1.14 -8.63
CA TRP A 125 6.60 2.52 -9.04
C TRP A 125 7.78 3.47 -8.82
N LEU A 126 8.71 3.15 -7.91
CA LEU A 126 9.95 3.92 -7.72
C LEU A 126 10.86 3.91 -8.96
N CYS A 127 10.72 2.88 -9.80
CA CYS A 127 11.50 2.77 -11.04
C CYS A 127 10.91 3.60 -12.18
N GLN A 128 9.79 4.31 -11.96
CA GLN A 128 9.13 5.09 -12.97
C GLN A 128 9.58 6.56 -12.95
N ALA A 129 10.13 7.01 -14.08
CA ALA A 129 10.65 8.36 -14.26
C ALA A 129 9.68 9.24 -15.06
N ASP A 130 8.54 9.57 -14.46
CA ASP A 130 7.53 10.40 -15.14
C ASP A 130 7.84 11.91 -15.11
N LYS A 131 8.86 12.32 -14.34
CA LYS A 131 9.31 13.73 -14.27
C LYS A 131 10.77 13.84 -14.71
N ASN A 132 11.11 14.97 -15.34
CA ASN A 132 12.43 15.24 -15.92
C ASN A 132 13.59 15.22 -14.91
N TYR A 133 13.30 15.24 -13.61
CA TYR A 133 14.28 15.18 -12.53
C TYR A 133 14.35 13.82 -11.83
N HIS A 134 13.53 12.85 -12.22
CA HIS A 134 13.66 11.47 -11.74
C HIS A 134 14.89 10.82 -12.39
N ASN A 135 15.72 10.16 -11.59
CA ASN A 135 16.87 9.38 -12.06
C ASN A 135 16.76 7.97 -11.48
N PRO A 136 16.03 7.07 -12.16
CA PRO A 136 15.75 5.72 -11.67
C PRO A 136 16.98 4.81 -11.65
#